data_AF-A0A6J6QPJ2-F1
#
_entry.id   AF-A0A6J6QPJ2-F1
#
_cell.length_a   1.000
_cell.length_b   1.000
_cell.length_c   1.000
_cell.angle_alpha   90.00
_cell.angle_beta   90.00
_cell.angle_gamma   90.00
#
_symmetry.space_group_name_H-M   'P 1'
#
loop_
_entity.id
_entity.type
_entity.pdbx_description
1 polymer ?
#
loop_
_entity_poly.entity_id
_entity_poly.type
_entity_poly.pdbx_seq_one_letter_code
_entity_poly.pdbx_strand_id
1 'polypeptide(L)' 'MRAPGRVRLRTDVRPTLAGCDVEQVVTFTPSGLLGRAYLLADLPAREALLTLVHRRLLADLRPGEAP' A
#
# COMPACT_ATOMS: atom_id res chain seq x y z
N MET A 1 15.71 -3.65 -4.26
CA MET A 1 14.90 -4.86 -4.51
C MET A 1 13.85 -4.50 -5.58
N ARG A 2 13.66 -5.31 -6.64
CA ARG A 2 12.58 -5.12 -7.63
C ARG A 2 11.61 -6.29 -7.49
N ALA A 3 10.32 -6.01 -7.32
CA ALA A 3 9.31 -7.07 -7.28
C ALA A 3 9.27 -7.79 -8.65
N PRO A 4 9.19 -9.14 -8.70
CA PRO A 4 9.18 -9.93 -9.93
C PRO A 4 7.78 -9.92 -10.59
N GLY A 5 7.26 -8.72 -10.87
CA GLY A 5 5.94 -8.53 -11.44
C GLY A 5 5.39 -7.13 -11.22
N ARG A 6 4.08 -6.99 -11.43
CA ARG A 6 3.38 -5.71 -11.29
C ARG A 6 2.84 -5.56 -9.87
N VAL A 7 3.09 -4.41 -9.26
CA VAL A 7 2.44 -3.98 -8.01
C VAL A 7 1.50 -2.84 -8.35
N ARG A 8 0.25 -2.93 -7.90
CA ARG A 8 -0.76 -1.87 -8.06
C ARG A 8 -1.21 -1.43 -6.68
N LEU A 9 -1.13 -0.12 -6.42
CA LEU A 9 -1.81 0.52 -5.30
C LEU A 9 -3.03 1.25 -5.86
N ARG A 10 -4.21 0.98 -5.31
CA ARG A 10 -5.43 1.75 -5.55
C ARG A 10 -5.84 2.40 -4.23
N THR A 11 -6.18 3.68 -4.29
CA THR A 11 -6.71 4.44 -3.17
C THR A 11 -8.09 4.95 -3.58
N ASP A 12 -9.10 4.64 -2.78
CA ASP A 12 -10.44 5.19 -2.91
C ASP A 12 -10.73 6.05 -1.68
N VAL A 13 -11.14 7.29 -1.90
CA VAL A 13 -11.45 8.25 -0.84
C VAL A 13 -12.92 8.61 -0.94
N ARG A 14 -13.66 8.42 0.15
CA ARG A 14 -15.09 8.73 0.25
C ARG A 14 -15.30 9.77 1.35
N PRO A 15 -15.94 10.91 1.08
CA PRO A 15 -16.23 11.90 2.12
C PRO A 15 -17.25 11.36 3.12
N THR A 16 -17.10 11.72 4.39
CA THR A 16 -18.02 11.39 5.49
C THR A 16 -18.37 12.67 6.28
N LEU A 17 -19.37 12.60 7.16
CA LEU A 17 -19.76 13.77 7.98
C LEU A 17 -18.65 14.24 8.94
N ALA A 18 -17.73 13.36 9.31
CA ALA A 18 -16.63 13.65 10.24
C ALA A 18 -15.25 13.67 9.57
N GLY A 19 -15.18 13.59 8.24
CA GLY A 19 -13.91 13.54 7.51
C GLY A 19 -14.00 12.74 6.22
N CYS A 20 -13.16 11.71 6.09
CA CYS A 20 -13.19 10.81 4.94
C CYS A 20 -12.85 9.38 5.34
N ASP A 21 -13.46 8.43 4.64
CA ASP A 21 -13.05 7.04 4.64
C ASP A 21 -12.04 6.84 3.51
N VAL A 22 -10.88 6.29 3.85
CA VAL A 22 -9.83 5.96 2.89
C VAL A 22 -9.67 4.45 2.83
N GLU A 23 -9.86 3.88 1.65
CA GLU A 23 -9.60 2.47 1.37
C GLU A 23 -8.39 2.36 0.46
N GLN A 24 -7.41 1.55 0.86
CA GLN A 24 -6.20 1.29 0.08
C GLN A 24 -6.08 -0.20 -0.21
N VAL A 25 -5.95 -0.54 -1.48
CA VAL A 25 -5.79 -1.90 -1.95
C VAL A 25 -4.44 -2.05 -2.65
N VAL A 26 -3.58 -2.87 -2.08
CA VAL A 26 -2.30 -3.25 -2.69
C VAL A 26 -2.45 -4.63 -3.33
N THR A 27 -2.27 -4.71 -4.63
CA THR A 27 -2.31 -5.97 -5.39
C THR A 27 -0.94 -6.30 -5.95
N PHE A 28 -0.49 -7.53 -5.69
CA PHE A 28 0.72 -8.09 -6.28
C PHE A 28 0.32 -9.04 -7.40
N THR A 29 0.79 -8.78 -8.62
CA THR A 29 0.62 -9.67 -9.78
C THR A 29 1.99 -10.19 -10.20
N PRO A 30 2.55 -11.14 -9.44
CA PRO A 30 3.84 -11.73 -9.78
C PRO A 30 3.71 -12.65 -10.99
N SER A 31 4.73 -12.68 -11.85
CA SER A 31 4.76 -13.52 -13.05
C SER A 31 5.88 -14.55 -12.98
N GLY A 32 5.62 -15.76 -13.52
CA GLY A 32 6.60 -16.86 -13.57
C GLY A 32 6.80 -17.60 -12.24
N LEU A 33 7.61 -18.66 -12.27
CA LEU A 33 7.90 -19.54 -11.12
C LEU A 33 8.58 -18.80 -9.96
N LEU A 34 9.48 -17.87 -10.27
CA LEU A 34 10.11 -16.95 -9.31
C LEU A 34 9.09 -16.03 -8.62
N GLY A 35 8.04 -15.62 -9.33
CA GLY A 35 6.98 -14.81 -8.79
C GLY A 35 6.14 -15.52 -7.73
N ARG A 36 5.93 -16.83 -7.86
CA ARG A 36 5.23 -17.64 -6.85
C ARG A 36 6.08 -17.89 -5.61
N ALA A 37 7.39 -18.12 -5.79
CA ALA A 37 8.33 -18.22 -4.67
C ALA A 37 8.42 -16.90 -3.89
N TYR A 38 8.34 -15.76 -4.58
CA TYR A 38 8.29 -14.44 -3.96
C TYR A 38 7.06 -14.24 -3.05
N LEU A 39 5.88 -14.77 -3.42
CA LEU A 39 4.69 -14.71 -2.57
C LEU A 39 4.84 -15.49 -1.26
N LEU A 40 5.64 -16.56 -1.26
CA LEU A 40 5.89 -17.40 -0.09
C LEU A 40 7.03 -16.85 0.78
N ALA A 41 8.05 -16.26 0.17
CA ALA A 41 9.23 -15.75 0.88
C ALA A 41 9.04 -14.33 1.44
N ASP A 42 8.28 -13.47 0.75
CA ASP A 42 8.30 -12.03 1.02
C ASP A 42 7.06 -11.52 1.80
N LEU A 43 6.45 -12.40 2.61
CA LEU A 43 5.46 -12.00 3.63
C LEU A 43 5.94 -10.78 4.45
N PRO A 44 7.22 -10.70 4.89
CA PRO A 44 7.73 -9.53 5.62
C PRO A 44 7.74 -8.26 4.77
N ALA A 45 8.06 -8.35 3.48
CA ALA A 45 8.04 -7.18 2.60
C ALA A 45 6.61 -6.71 2.33
N ARG A 46 5.64 -7.63 2.25
CA ARG A 46 4.21 -7.28 2.16
C ARG A 46 3.75 -6.51 3.40
N GLU A 47 4.08 -6.98 4.59
CA GLU A 47 3.75 -6.32 5.85
C GLU A 47 4.45 -4.97 6.01
N ALA A 48 5.73 -4.90 5.62
CA ALA A 48 6.49 -3.65 5.61
C ALA A 48 5.90 -2.64 4.63
N LEU A 49 5.51 -3.06 3.42
CA LEU A 49 4.87 -2.19 2.44
C LEU A 49 3.54 -1.66 2.95
N LEU A 50 2.69 -2.53 3.50
CA LEU A 50 1.41 -2.13 4.09
C LEU A 50 1.61 -1.09 5.21
N THR A 51 2.60 -1.32 6.06
CA THR A 51 2.97 -0.39 7.14
C THR A 51 3.46 0.95 6.60
N LEU A 52 4.31 0.95 5.57
CA LEU A 52 4.82 2.17 4.95
C LEU A 52 3.73 2.96 4.25
N VAL A 53 2.84 2.29 3.52
CA VAL A 53 1.68 2.91 2.86
C VAL A 53 0.76 3.54 3.90
N HIS A 54 0.47 2.83 4.99
CA HIS A 54 -0.33 3.36 6.10
C HIS A 54 0.31 4.59 6.76
N ARG A 55 1.61 4.52 7.08
CA ARG A 55 2.34 5.66 7.66
C ARG A 55 2.38 6.88 6.75
N ARG A 56 2.57 6.66 5.44
CA ARG A 56 2.54 7.73 4.44
C ARG A 56 1.16 8.38 4.38
N LEU A 57 0.09 7.58 4.37
CA LEU A 57 -1.27 8.11 4.42
C LEU A 57 -1.49 8.98 5.67
N LEU A 58 -1.09 8.51 6.85
CA LEU A 58 -1.19 9.31 8.07
C LEU A 58 -0.34 10.58 8.00
N ALA A 59 0.83 10.56 7.37
CA ALA A 59 1.64 11.75 7.17
C ALA A 59 0.98 12.76 6.21
N ASP A 60 0.29 12.27 5.18
CA ASP A 60 -0.44 13.10 4.21
C ASP A 60 -1.74 13.68 4.81
N LEU A 61 -2.36 12.96 5.76
CA LEU A 61 -3.57 13.37 6.46
C LEU A 61 -3.29 14.20 7.72
N ARG A 62 -2.04 14.20 8.23
CA ARG A 62 -1.68 15.14 9.28
C ARG A 62 -1.94 16.53 8.72
N PRO A 63 -2.73 17.36 9.41
CA PRO A 63 -2.89 18.74 8.99
C PRO A 63 -1.48 19.28 8.84
N GLY A 64 -1.13 19.72 7.63
CA GLY A 64 -0.02 20.63 7.49
C GLY A 64 -0.28 21.72 8.51
N GLU A 65 0.64 21.89 9.45
CA GLU A 65 0.78 23.15 10.15
C GLU A 65 0.87 24.17 9.02
N ALA A 66 -0.26 24.84 8.74
CA ALA A 66 -0.32 25.82 7.69
C ALA A 66 0.70 26.91 8.03
N PRO A 67 1.51 27.39 7.07
CA PRO A 67 2.33 28.56 7.31
C PRO A 67 1.46 29.78 7.66
#